data_AF-A0A256XEL0-F1
#
_entry.id   AF-A0A256XEL0-F1
#
_cell.length_a   1.000
_cell.length_b   1.000
_cell.length_c   1.000
_cell.angle_alpha   90.00
_cell.angle_beta   90.00
_cell.angle_gamma   90.00
#
_symmetry.space_group_name_H-M   'P 1'
#
loop_
_entity.id
_entity.type
_entity.pdbx_description
1 polymer ?
#
loop_
_entity_poly.entity_id
_entity_poly.type
_entity_poly.pdbx_seq_one_letter_code
_entity_poly.pdbx_strand_id
1 'polypeptide(L)'
;MFYNFSQRKLGEYKRKSISLIRGKKVESENVILYVNSNLLAYIYSYIVGEGLKNLLKLPDEALKAFIAGCLDSDGCISIKRGRKSNKIYETVHIEFQLSNNEEENEAFLLALRRFDCFAKLVKDKKINKIIITGREDAIRLLNVIKNYSVKIKSIPAKKHMVSSFSDKLPNVPVAKISDQIISSVNKSVLLERGIWSTLYAYKNKKYQPSRQQLLKIKDRISVLLNKELLHQIELLASRDYFLDKIVKIKAEKYSGYVYDLYVPKYHNFVCDGIIVHNCIDEFDKMNPQDRVAIHEAMEQQSYHPFFEITLADG
;
A
#
# COMPACT_ATOMS: atom_id res chain seq x y z
N MET A 1 30.85 -9.41 9.28
CA MET A 1 29.66 -8.69 9.79
C MET A 1 29.40 -8.97 11.28
N PHE A 2 29.24 -10.21 11.75
CA PHE A 2 29.02 -10.46 13.19
C PHE A 2 30.18 -10.01 14.09
N TYR A 3 31.44 -10.26 13.69
CA TYR A 3 32.63 -9.83 14.43
C TYR A 3 32.79 -8.30 14.56
N ASN A 4 32.09 -7.53 13.72
CA ASN A 4 32.07 -6.06 13.85
C ASN A 4 31.07 -5.61 14.93
N PHE A 5 30.13 -6.48 15.33
CA PHE A 5 29.09 -6.22 16.32
C PHE A 5 29.38 -6.91 17.67
N SER A 6 30.03 -8.07 17.66
CA SER A 6 30.37 -8.82 18.87
C SER A 6 31.68 -9.58 18.72
N GLN A 7 32.52 -9.53 19.76
CA GLN A 7 33.72 -10.36 19.87
C GLN A 7 33.41 -11.81 20.29
N ARG A 8 32.15 -12.14 20.57
CA ARG A 8 31.76 -13.51 20.93
C ARG A 8 31.91 -14.43 19.73
N LYS A 9 32.38 -15.65 19.96
CA LYS A 9 32.33 -16.71 18.93
C LYS A 9 30.89 -17.19 18.80
N LEU A 10 30.40 -17.30 17.56
CA LEU A 10 29.11 -17.93 17.26
C LEU A 10 29.19 -19.39 17.68
N GLY A 11 28.17 -19.87 18.39
CA GLY A 11 28.05 -21.30 18.64
C GLY A 11 27.72 -22.01 17.33
N GLU A 12 28.49 -23.03 16.95
CA GLU A 12 28.26 -23.76 15.70
C GLU A 12 27.75 -25.16 16.00
N TYR A 13 26.64 -25.55 15.37
CA TYR A 13 26.09 -26.89 15.44
C TYR A 13 25.94 -27.46 14.03
N LYS A 14 26.68 -28.51 13.71
CA LYS A 14 26.61 -29.17 12.40
C LYS A 14 25.58 -30.29 12.44
N ARG A 15 24.63 -30.26 11.50
CA ARG A 15 23.61 -31.29 11.32
C ARG A 15 23.64 -31.81 9.90
N LYS A 16 23.85 -33.12 9.75
CA LYS A 16 23.61 -33.82 8.48
C LYS A 16 22.13 -34.14 8.35
N SER A 17 21.53 -33.72 7.24
CA SER A 17 20.15 -34.07 6.87
C SER A 17 20.14 -34.86 5.58
N ILE A 18 19.36 -35.93 5.56
CA ILE A 18 19.11 -36.73 4.37
C ILE A 18 17.71 -36.36 3.88
N SER A 19 17.62 -35.83 2.67
CA SER A 19 16.35 -35.49 2.03
C SER A 19 16.19 -36.26 0.73
N LEU A 20 14.94 -36.51 0.32
CA LEU A 20 14.62 -37.25 -0.89
C LEU A 20 14.10 -36.26 -1.94
N ILE A 21 14.98 -35.82 -2.85
CA ILE A 21 14.64 -34.85 -3.89
C ILE A 21 14.52 -35.59 -5.21
N ARG A 22 13.30 -35.63 -5.78
CA ARG A 22 12.99 -36.31 -7.05
C ARG A 22 13.43 -37.78 -7.07
N GLY A 23 13.22 -38.51 -5.97
CA GLY A 23 13.55 -39.94 -5.86
C GLY A 23 15.02 -40.25 -5.56
N LYS A 24 15.90 -39.25 -5.46
CA LYS A 24 17.31 -39.43 -5.08
C LYS A 24 17.55 -38.98 -3.64
N LYS A 25 18.32 -39.78 -2.88
CA LYS A 25 18.85 -39.36 -1.58
C LYS A 25 19.87 -38.24 -1.81
N VAL A 26 19.62 -37.10 -1.17
CA VAL A 26 20.53 -35.96 -1.11
C VAL A 26 20.91 -35.77 0.34
N GLU A 27 22.20 -35.94 0.63
CA GLU A 27 22.80 -35.59 1.91
C GLU A 27 23.23 -34.12 1.87
N SER A 28 22.76 -33.34 2.85
CA SER A 28 23.23 -31.98 3.07
C SER A 28 23.76 -31.83 4.48
N GLU A 29 24.88 -31.13 4.62
CA GLU A 29 25.45 -30.75 5.90
C GLU A 29 25.08 -29.30 6.17
N ASN A 30 24.23 -29.07 7.17
CA ASN A 30 23.80 -27.74 7.58
C ASN A 30 24.61 -27.32 8.80
N VAL A 31 25.17 -26.12 8.77
CA VAL A 31 25.77 -25.49 9.95
C VAL A 31 24.77 -24.51 10.52
N ILE A 32 24.28 -24.77 11.74
CA ILE A 32 23.41 -23.88 12.49
C ILE A 32 24.31 -23.03 13.38
N LEU A 33 24.25 -21.71 13.21
CA LEU A 33 24.95 -20.76 14.05
C LEU A 33 23.96 -20.21 15.08
N TYR A 34 24.28 -20.28 16.38
CA TYR A 34 23.43 -19.77 17.45
C TYR A 34 24.12 -18.66 18.25
N VAL A 35 23.32 -17.65 18.61
CA VAL A 35 23.68 -16.56 19.51
C VAL A 35 22.56 -16.40 20.52
N ASN A 36 22.84 -16.69 21.78
CA ASN A 36 21.88 -16.43 22.85
C ASN A 36 21.97 -14.96 23.24
N SER A 37 20.94 -14.20 22.89
CA SER A 37 20.77 -12.81 23.30
C SER A 37 19.32 -12.59 23.71
N ASN A 38 19.11 -12.41 25.02
CA ASN A 38 17.78 -12.08 25.56
C ASN A 38 17.25 -10.78 24.94
N LEU A 39 18.13 -9.84 24.60
CA LEU A 39 17.76 -8.61 23.92
C LEU A 39 17.24 -8.89 22.51
N LEU A 40 17.92 -9.71 21.70
CA LEU A 40 17.45 -10.04 20.35
C LEU A 40 16.16 -10.85 20.39
N ALA A 41 16.02 -11.77 21.34
CA ALA A 41 14.80 -12.52 21.55
C ALA A 41 13.63 -11.58 21.91
N TYR A 42 13.85 -10.65 22.85
CA TYR A 42 12.86 -9.65 23.23
C TYR A 42 12.47 -8.75 22.04
N ILE A 43 13.44 -8.21 21.31
CA ILE A 43 13.19 -7.37 20.13
C ILE A 43 12.40 -8.15 19.08
N TYR A 44 12.79 -9.38 18.78
CA TYR A 44 12.07 -10.23 17.84
C TYR A 44 10.63 -10.46 18.29
N SER A 45 10.43 -10.87 19.54
CA SER A 45 9.10 -11.11 20.12
C SER A 45 8.24 -9.84 20.15
N TYR A 46 8.83 -8.68 20.42
CA TYR A 46 8.13 -7.41 20.39
C TYR A 46 7.71 -7.02 18.96
N ILE A 47 8.62 -7.10 17.99
CA ILE A 47 8.36 -6.72 16.60
C ILE A 47 7.34 -7.65 15.94
N VAL A 48 7.52 -8.96 16.14
CA VAL A 48 6.71 -9.99 15.46
C VAL A 48 5.43 -10.32 16.23
N GLY A 49 5.41 -10.09 17.53
CA GLY A 49 4.24 -10.30 18.38
C GLY A 49 3.03 -9.45 17.97
N GLU A 50 1.85 -9.81 18.51
CA GLU A 50 0.58 -9.12 18.23
C GLU A 50 0.25 -9.02 16.72
N GLY A 51 0.66 -10.03 15.95
CA GLY A 51 0.35 -10.09 14.52
C GLY A 51 1.02 -8.98 13.70
N LEU A 52 2.29 -8.67 13.96
CA LEU A 52 3.06 -7.60 13.28
C LEU A 52 2.53 -6.17 13.49
N LYS A 53 1.53 -5.93 14.35
CA LYS A 53 0.96 -4.59 14.59
C LYS A 53 2.02 -3.59 15.07
N ASN A 54 3.00 -4.05 15.83
CA ASN A 54 4.10 -3.22 16.33
C ASN A 54 5.01 -2.67 15.23
N LEU A 55 4.95 -3.19 14.00
CA LEU A 55 5.65 -2.58 12.86
C LEU A 55 5.26 -1.14 12.63
N LEU A 56 3.99 -0.80 12.89
CA LEU A 56 3.47 0.55 12.68
C LEU A 56 4.08 1.56 13.65
N LYS A 57 4.54 1.10 14.83
CA LYS A 57 5.17 1.91 15.89
C LYS A 57 6.68 2.03 15.75
N LEU A 58 7.28 1.32 14.79
CA LEU A 58 8.73 1.36 14.63
C LEU A 58 9.18 2.71 14.05
N PRO A 59 10.33 3.26 14.48
CA PRO A 59 10.98 4.34 13.77
C PRO A 59 11.27 3.96 12.31
N ASP A 60 11.23 4.93 11.41
CA ASP A 60 11.40 4.71 9.97
C ASP A 60 12.64 3.86 9.62
N GLU A 61 13.80 4.16 10.21
CA GLU A 61 15.03 3.41 9.93
C GLU A 61 14.96 1.95 10.38
N ALA A 62 14.32 1.69 11.53
CA ALA A 62 14.11 0.32 12.01
C ALA A 62 13.14 -0.43 11.11
N LEU A 63 12.05 0.22 10.68
CA LEU A 63 11.08 -0.39 9.77
C LEU A 63 11.68 -0.67 8.38
N LYS A 64 12.51 0.23 7.85
CA LYS A 64 13.27 0.01 6.61
C LYS A 64 14.15 -1.22 6.70
N ALA A 65 14.90 -1.35 7.79
CA ALA A 65 15.76 -2.50 8.04
C ALA A 65 14.96 -3.80 8.19
N PHE A 66 13.80 -3.75 8.87
CA PHE A 66 12.90 -4.90 9.00
C PHE A 66 12.37 -5.36 7.63
N ILE A 67 11.83 -4.45 6.82
CA ILE A 67 11.32 -4.76 5.47
C ILE A 67 12.46 -5.31 4.58
N ALA A 68 13.67 -4.77 4.69
CA ALA A 68 14.85 -5.29 4.00
C ALA A 68 15.17 -6.73 4.44
N GLY A 69 15.14 -7.01 5.74
CA GLY A 69 15.32 -8.36 6.29
C GLY A 69 14.27 -9.34 5.77
N CYS A 70 13.00 -8.95 5.77
CA CYS A 70 11.90 -9.71 5.17
C CYS A 70 12.12 -9.98 3.69
N LEU A 71 12.64 -9.00 2.94
CA LEU A 71 12.96 -9.19 1.53
C LEU A 71 14.09 -10.20 1.38
N ASP A 72 15.13 -10.08 2.18
CA ASP A 72 16.35 -10.89 2.12
C ASP A 72 16.14 -12.33 2.59
N SER A 73 15.20 -12.59 3.51
CA SER A 73 14.80 -13.95 3.88
C SER A 73 13.77 -14.52 2.91
N ASP A 74 12.53 -14.03 2.98
CA ASP A 74 11.33 -14.67 2.42
C ASP A 74 10.68 -13.82 1.30
N GLY A 75 11.42 -12.84 0.80
CA GLY A 75 11.04 -12.04 -0.35
C GLY A 75 11.84 -12.34 -1.62
N CYS A 76 11.28 -11.92 -2.75
CA CYS A 76 11.88 -12.10 -4.06
C CYS A 76 11.60 -10.91 -4.98
N ILE A 77 12.63 -10.48 -5.71
CA ILE A 77 12.52 -9.53 -6.82
C ILE A 77 12.72 -10.28 -8.14
N SER A 78 11.67 -10.32 -8.95
CA SER A 78 11.63 -10.97 -10.25
C SER A 78 11.32 -9.98 -11.37
N ILE A 79 11.95 -10.15 -12.52
CA ILE A 79 11.58 -9.45 -13.76
C ILE A 79 10.87 -10.48 -14.64
N LYS A 80 9.53 -10.37 -14.71
CA LYS A 80 8.70 -11.26 -15.51
C LYS A 80 8.68 -10.75 -16.96
N ARG A 81 8.92 -11.64 -17.92
CA ARG A 81 8.87 -11.35 -19.36
C ARG A 81 7.60 -11.95 -19.95
N GLY A 82 6.80 -11.13 -20.61
CA GLY A 82 5.63 -11.56 -21.38
C GLY A 82 5.77 -11.15 -22.84
N ARG A 83 5.25 -11.96 -23.77
CA ARG A 83 5.18 -11.62 -25.19
C ARG A 83 3.73 -11.37 -25.57
N LYS A 84 3.44 -10.21 -26.17
CA LYS A 84 2.13 -9.90 -26.75
C LYS A 84 2.31 -9.16 -28.06
N SER A 85 1.66 -9.64 -29.12
CA SER A 85 1.73 -9.04 -30.47
C SER A 85 3.18 -8.78 -30.93
N ASN A 86 4.03 -9.80 -30.79
CA ASN A 86 5.46 -9.76 -31.12
C ASN A 86 6.34 -8.79 -30.31
N LYS A 87 5.79 -8.10 -29.30
CA LYS A 87 6.53 -7.23 -28.38
C LYS A 87 6.82 -7.93 -27.06
N ILE A 88 8.03 -7.71 -26.53
CA ILE A 88 8.44 -8.20 -25.20
C ILE A 88 8.13 -7.13 -24.16
N TYR A 89 7.38 -7.51 -23.14
CA TYR A 89 7.03 -6.70 -21.99
C TYR A 89 7.77 -7.24 -20.77
N GLU A 90 8.39 -6.33 -20.02
CA GLU A 90 9.09 -6.63 -18.78
C GLU A 90 8.34 -5.97 -17.64
N THR A 91 7.93 -6.78 -16.66
CA THR A 91 7.26 -6.30 -15.44
C THR A 91 8.09 -6.68 -14.23
N VAL A 92 8.34 -5.69 -13.37
CA VAL A 92 8.94 -5.94 -12.06
C VAL A 92 7.87 -6.55 -11.15
N HIS A 93 8.27 -7.55 -10.39
CA HIS A 93 7.43 -8.25 -9.45
C HIS A 93 8.22 -8.46 -8.17
N ILE A 94 7.86 -7.71 -7.13
CA ILE A 94 8.38 -7.91 -5.78
C ILE A 94 7.32 -8.69 -5.01
N GLU A 95 7.74 -9.74 -4.32
CA GLU A 95 6.88 -10.64 -3.57
C GLU A 95 7.45 -10.87 -2.18
N PHE A 96 6.60 -10.89 -1.16
CA PHE A 96 6.91 -11.34 0.20
C PHE A 96 5.98 -12.48 0.59
N GLN A 97 6.52 -13.50 1.26
CA GLN A 97 5.79 -14.65 1.81
C GLN A 97 6.07 -14.77 3.30
N LEU A 98 5.45 -13.91 4.11
CA LEU A 98 5.76 -13.80 5.54
C LEU A 98 4.92 -14.73 6.41
N SER A 99 3.61 -14.78 6.14
CA SER A 99 2.67 -15.49 7.02
C SER A 99 1.44 -16.00 6.27
N ASN A 100 0.79 -17.01 6.84
CA ASN A 100 -0.53 -17.49 6.43
C ASN A 100 -1.66 -16.68 7.06
N ASN A 101 -1.37 -15.96 8.13
CA ASN A 101 -2.33 -15.12 8.84
C ASN A 101 -2.63 -13.86 8.03
N GLU A 102 -3.91 -13.59 7.78
CA GLU A 102 -4.36 -12.43 6.99
C GLU A 102 -4.06 -11.11 7.72
N GLU A 103 -4.31 -11.04 9.03
CA GLU A 103 -4.08 -9.85 9.86
C GLU A 103 -2.60 -9.43 9.89
N GLU A 104 -1.69 -10.40 9.99
CA GLU A 104 -0.24 -10.15 9.93
C GLU A 104 0.18 -9.56 8.58
N ASN A 105 -0.35 -10.11 7.49
CA ASN A 105 -0.07 -9.60 6.16
C ASN A 105 -0.66 -8.20 5.95
N GLU A 106 -1.83 -7.92 6.52
CA GLU A 106 -2.46 -6.59 6.49
C GLU A 106 -1.64 -5.55 7.29
N ALA A 107 -1.16 -5.90 8.48
CA ALA A 107 -0.25 -5.04 9.24
C ALA A 107 1.03 -4.73 8.44
N PHE A 108 1.61 -5.73 7.77
CA PHE A 108 2.75 -5.52 6.88
C PHE A 108 2.40 -4.64 5.65
N LEU A 109 1.21 -4.81 5.06
CA LEU A 109 0.73 -3.94 3.99
C LEU A 109 0.63 -2.48 4.45
N LEU A 110 0.10 -2.24 5.66
CA LEU A 110 0.02 -0.90 6.24
C LEU A 110 1.42 -0.32 6.50
N ALA A 111 2.36 -1.13 6.98
CA ALA A 111 3.75 -0.71 7.17
C ALA A 111 4.41 -0.28 5.85
N LEU A 112 4.14 -0.97 4.73
CA LEU A 112 4.61 -0.55 3.40
C LEU A 112 4.04 0.81 2.96
N ARG A 113 2.81 1.13 3.37
CA ARG A 113 2.17 2.41 3.00
C ARG A 113 2.85 3.62 3.64
N ARG A 114 3.53 3.48 4.79
CA ARG A 114 4.36 4.55 5.39
C ARG A 114 5.46 5.04 4.44
N PHE A 115 5.84 4.23 3.45
CA PHE A 115 6.84 4.56 2.45
C PHE A 115 6.25 4.75 1.03
N ASP A 116 4.98 5.14 0.95
CA ASP A 116 4.24 5.34 -0.32
C ASP A 116 4.22 4.10 -1.24
N CYS A 117 4.42 2.90 -0.68
CA CYS A 117 4.49 1.67 -1.44
C CYS A 117 3.16 0.92 -1.39
N PHE A 118 2.44 0.93 -2.51
CA PHE A 118 1.22 0.13 -2.63
C PHE A 118 1.55 -1.33 -2.96
N ALA A 119 1.03 -2.24 -2.15
CA ALA A 119 1.12 -3.68 -2.34
C ALA A 119 -0.28 -4.32 -2.25
N LYS A 120 -0.41 -5.54 -2.78
CA LYS A 120 -1.65 -6.33 -2.72
C LYS A 120 -1.42 -7.65 -2.02
N LEU A 121 -2.37 -8.03 -1.16
CA LEU A 121 -2.46 -9.39 -0.67
C LEU A 121 -3.10 -10.28 -1.73
N VAL A 122 -2.46 -11.41 -2.00
CA VAL A 122 -2.96 -12.46 -2.90
C VAL A 122 -2.97 -13.76 -2.13
N LYS A 123 -4.17 -14.33 -1.95
CA LYS A 123 -4.34 -15.62 -1.28
C LYS A 123 -3.74 -16.74 -2.14
N ASP A 124 -2.93 -17.59 -1.53
CA ASP A 124 -2.32 -18.77 -2.16
C ASP A 124 -2.64 -20.01 -1.31
N LYS A 125 -2.45 -21.21 -1.87
CA LYS A 125 -2.76 -22.49 -1.19
C LYS A 125 -1.86 -22.77 0.00
N LYS A 126 -0.64 -22.22 0.00
CA LYS A 126 0.36 -22.47 1.04
C LYS A 126 0.54 -21.27 1.95
N ILE A 127 1.06 -20.19 1.39
CA ILE A 127 1.38 -18.94 2.08
C ILE A 127 0.88 -17.78 1.25
N ASN A 128 0.15 -16.87 1.90
CA ASN A 128 -0.34 -15.67 1.25
C ASN A 128 0.84 -14.83 0.74
N LYS A 129 0.62 -14.15 -0.39
CA LYS A 129 1.65 -13.38 -1.07
C LYS A 129 1.32 -11.91 -1.00
N ILE A 130 2.27 -11.11 -0.53
CA ILE A 130 2.22 -9.66 -0.66
C ILE A 130 2.97 -9.28 -1.92
N ILE A 131 2.27 -8.73 -2.91
CA ILE A 131 2.79 -8.50 -4.26
C ILE A 131 2.80 -7.01 -4.58
N ILE A 132 3.96 -6.54 -5.07
CA ILE A 132 4.14 -5.21 -5.63
C ILE A 132 4.50 -5.36 -7.11
N THR A 133 3.60 -4.87 -7.97
CA THR A 133 3.77 -4.88 -9.43
C THR A 133 3.79 -3.49 -10.06
N GLY A 134 3.36 -2.48 -9.32
CA GLY A 134 3.41 -1.10 -9.79
C GLY A 134 4.87 -0.66 -9.90
N ARG A 135 5.23 -0.09 -11.05
CA ARG A 135 6.61 0.34 -11.29
C ARG A 135 7.07 1.39 -10.27
N GLU A 136 6.24 2.39 -10.02
CA GLU A 136 6.56 3.46 -9.06
C GLU A 136 6.62 2.92 -7.62
N ASP A 137 5.73 2.00 -7.25
CA ASP A 137 5.72 1.34 -5.94
C ASP A 137 7.01 0.53 -5.74
N ALA A 138 7.42 -0.25 -6.75
CA ALA A 138 8.65 -1.03 -6.71
C ALA A 138 9.89 -0.13 -6.62
N ILE A 139 9.96 0.96 -7.40
CA ILE A 139 11.06 1.93 -7.33
C ILE A 139 11.14 2.55 -5.93
N ARG A 140 10.01 2.98 -5.37
CA ARG A 140 9.94 3.58 -4.02
C ARG A 140 10.44 2.59 -2.98
N LEU A 141 9.90 1.38 -2.96
CA LEU A 141 10.33 0.36 -2.01
C LEU A 141 11.84 0.10 -2.12
N LEU A 142 12.34 -0.21 -3.32
CA LEU A 142 13.77 -0.52 -3.51
C LEU A 142 14.67 0.64 -3.09
N ASN A 143 14.28 1.89 -3.36
CA ASN A 143 15.03 3.06 -2.93
C ASN A 143 15.06 3.21 -1.40
N VAL A 144 13.96 2.89 -0.74
CA VAL A 144 13.78 3.00 0.72
C VAL A 144 14.65 1.98 1.45
N ILE A 145 14.76 0.75 0.94
CA ILE A 145 15.49 -0.33 1.59
C ILE A 145 16.91 -0.56 1.02
N LYS A 146 17.36 0.26 0.07
CA LYS A 146 18.61 0.02 -0.69
C LYS A 146 19.87 -0.07 0.18
N ASN A 147 19.89 0.61 1.32
CA ASN A 147 21.03 0.65 2.22
C ASN A 147 21.08 -0.58 3.15
N TYR A 148 20.00 -1.36 3.21
CA TYR A 148 19.83 -2.46 4.15
C TYR A 148 19.76 -3.83 3.46
N SER A 149 19.10 -3.91 2.30
CA SER A 149 18.88 -5.17 1.61
C SER A 149 20.05 -5.55 0.70
N VAL A 150 20.43 -6.82 0.70
CA VAL A 150 21.42 -7.38 -0.23
C VAL A 150 20.79 -7.86 -1.55
N LYS A 151 19.46 -7.94 -1.65
CA LYS A 151 18.72 -8.42 -2.84
C LYS A 151 18.37 -7.34 -3.86
N ILE A 152 18.80 -6.09 -3.68
CA ILE A 152 18.44 -4.98 -4.57
C ILE A 152 18.81 -5.25 -6.03
N LYS A 153 17.87 -4.97 -6.94
CA LYS A 153 18.07 -5.11 -8.40
C LYS A 153 17.65 -3.84 -9.12
N SER A 154 18.37 -3.51 -10.20
CA SER A 154 17.97 -2.43 -11.10
C SER A 154 16.67 -2.80 -11.83
N ILE A 155 15.69 -1.89 -11.84
CA ILE A 155 14.45 -2.08 -12.58
C ILE A 155 14.69 -1.71 -14.07
N PRO A 156 14.24 -2.54 -15.04
CA PRO A 156 14.40 -2.25 -16.48
C PRO A 156 13.82 -0.89 -16.88
N ALA A 157 14.34 -0.24 -17.92
CA ALA A 157 13.84 1.06 -18.38
C ALA A 157 12.35 1.02 -18.80
N LYS A 158 11.62 2.12 -18.55
CA LYS A 158 10.19 2.24 -18.91
C LYS A 158 10.04 2.40 -20.43
N LYS A 159 9.54 1.36 -21.10
CA LYS A 159 9.26 1.39 -22.55
C LYS A 159 7.87 1.94 -22.90
N HIS A 160 6.88 1.64 -22.05
CA HIS A 160 5.49 2.03 -22.26
C HIS A 160 4.88 2.55 -20.95
N MET A 161 3.94 3.47 -21.09
CA MET A 161 3.14 3.96 -19.97
C MET A 161 1.95 3.04 -19.75
N VAL A 162 2.07 2.18 -18.75
CA VAL A 162 1.00 1.29 -18.30
C VAL A 162 0.68 1.66 -16.86
N SER A 163 -0.55 2.10 -16.61
CA SER A 163 -1.03 2.47 -15.28
C SER A 163 -1.17 1.23 -14.39
N SER A 164 -0.62 1.26 -13.18
CA SER A 164 -0.87 0.26 -12.14
C SER A 164 -2.22 0.49 -11.43
N PHE A 165 -2.58 -0.40 -10.52
CA PHE A 165 -3.74 -0.20 -9.63
C PHE A 165 -3.57 1.03 -8.73
N SER A 166 -2.37 1.21 -8.18
CA SER A 166 -2.00 2.38 -7.38
C SER A 166 -2.10 3.69 -8.17
N ASP A 167 -2.09 3.64 -9.51
CA ASP A 167 -2.16 4.81 -10.39
C ASP A 167 -3.60 5.20 -10.75
N LYS A 168 -4.63 4.45 -10.35
CA LYS A 168 -6.02 4.72 -10.73
C LYS A 168 -6.63 5.87 -9.93
N LEU A 169 -7.43 6.69 -10.61
CA LEU A 169 -8.09 7.88 -10.05
C LEU A 169 -9.62 7.79 -10.19
N PRO A 170 -10.41 8.46 -9.32
CA PRO A 170 -11.86 8.30 -9.30
C PRO A 170 -12.51 8.92 -10.55
N ASN A 171 -13.45 8.19 -11.17
CA ASN A 171 -14.04 8.60 -12.45
C ASN A 171 -14.86 9.89 -12.34
N VAL A 172 -15.61 10.07 -11.25
CA VAL A 172 -16.57 11.18 -11.11
C VAL A 172 -15.85 12.53 -10.97
N PRO A 173 -14.89 12.72 -10.05
CA PRO A 173 -14.14 13.98 -9.94
C PRO A 173 -13.35 14.29 -11.22
N VAL A 174 -12.67 13.29 -11.80
CA VAL A 174 -11.89 13.49 -13.02
C VAL A 174 -12.77 13.85 -14.22
N ALA A 175 -13.99 13.30 -14.32
CA ALA A 175 -14.94 13.68 -15.36
C ALA A 175 -15.35 15.15 -15.24
N LYS A 176 -15.62 15.63 -14.01
CA LYS A 176 -15.97 17.05 -13.74
C LYS A 176 -14.83 17.99 -14.14
N ILE A 177 -13.60 17.68 -13.71
CA ILE A 177 -12.41 18.45 -14.08
C ILE A 177 -12.21 18.44 -15.60
N SER A 178 -12.37 17.29 -16.24
CA SER A 178 -12.22 17.18 -17.70
C SER A 178 -13.24 18.04 -18.44
N ASP A 179 -14.48 18.11 -17.94
CA ASP A 179 -15.52 18.97 -18.48
C ASP A 179 -15.23 20.47 -18.29
N GLN A 180 -14.73 20.85 -17.11
CA GLN A 180 -14.28 22.22 -16.83
C GLN A 180 -13.10 22.63 -17.72
N ILE A 181 -12.12 21.75 -17.95
CA ILE A 181 -11.00 22.00 -18.88
C ILE A 181 -11.54 22.20 -20.31
N ILE A 182 -12.43 21.32 -20.78
CA ILE A 182 -13.00 21.40 -22.13
C ILE A 182 -13.80 22.70 -22.32
N SER A 183 -14.50 23.16 -21.29
CA SER A 183 -15.29 24.39 -21.34
C SER A 183 -14.45 25.67 -21.23
N SER A 184 -13.28 25.60 -20.59
CA SER A 184 -12.41 26.77 -20.35
C SER A 184 -11.28 26.95 -21.37
N VAL A 185 -10.90 25.89 -22.09
CA VAL A 185 -9.78 25.91 -23.04
C VAL A 185 -10.28 25.67 -24.46
N ASN A 186 -9.82 26.48 -25.41
CA ASN A 186 -10.18 26.35 -26.81
C ASN A 186 -9.84 24.94 -27.35
N LYS A 187 -10.80 24.30 -28.02
CA LYS A 187 -10.67 22.96 -28.59
C LYS A 187 -9.47 22.80 -29.51
N SER A 188 -9.13 23.80 -30.33
CA SER A 188 -7.97 23.76 -31.23
C SER A 188 -6.67 23.60 -30.46
N VAL A 189 -6.53 24.30 -29.32
CA VAL A 189 -5.37 24.17 -28.43
C VAL A 189 -5.29 22.77 -27.80
N LEU A 190 -6.44 22.22 -27.39
CA LEU A 190 -6.49 20.86 -26.82
C LEU A 190 -6.16 19.77 -27.84
N LEU A 191 -6.51 19.98 -29.12
CA LEU A 191 -6.17 19.10 -30.24
C LEU A 191 -4.68 19.19 -30.57
N GLU A 192 -4.14 20.41 -30.71
CA GLU A 192 -2.71 20.66 -30.97
C GLU A 192 -1.83 20.04 -29.87
N ARG A 193 -2.23 20.18 -28.61
CA ARG A 193 -1.54 19.57 -27.46
C ARG A 193 -1.82 18.07 -27.31
N GLY A 194 -2.63 17.47 -28.19
CA GLY A 194 -2.89 16.03 -28.25
C GLY A 194 -3.54 15.46 -26.98
N ILE A 195 -4.40 16.23 -26.31
CA ILE A 195 -5.07 15.83 -25.05
C ILE A 195 -6.60 15.82 -25.17
N TRP A 196 -7.18 16.41 -26.22
CA TRP A 196 -8.62 16.46 -26.46
C TRP A 196 -9.30 15.09 -26.34
N SER A 197 -8.77 14.07 -27.02
CA SER A 197 -9.36 12.73 -27.04
C SER A 197 -9.37 12.07 -25.66
N THR A 198 -8.32 12.29 -24.86
CA THR A 198 -8.25 11.79 -23.49
C THR A 198 -9.24 12.52 -22.59
N LEU A 199 -9.28 13.85 -22.63
CA LEU A 199 -10.22 14.66 -21.85
C LEU A 199 -11.66 14.31 -22.19
N TYR A 200 -11.98 14.17 -23.48
CA TYR A 200 -13.32 13.77 -23.93
C TYR A 200 -13.68 12.37 -23.44
N ALA A 201 -12.74 11.43 -23.44
CA ALA A 201 -12.98 10.09 -22.91
C ALA A 201 -13.21 10.09 -21.39
N TYR A 202 -12.47 10.93 -20.64
CA TYR A 202 -12.62 11.09 -19.19
C TYR A 202 -13.92 11.78 -18.80
N LYS A 203 -14.30 12.87 -19.50
CA LYS A 203 -15.62 13.52 -19.35
C LYS A 203 -16.75 12.50 -19.47
N ASN A 204 -16.67 11.62 -20.47
CA ASN A 204 -17.67 10.58 -20.74
C ASN A 204 -17.43 9.26 -19.97
N LYS A 205 -16.48 9.24 -19.02
CA LYS A 205 -16.16 8.08 -18.17
C LYS A 205 -15.92 6.78 -18.96
N LYS A 206 -15.36 6.86 -20.17
CA LYS A 206 -15.17 5.70 -21.08
C LYS A 206 -14.20 4.65 -20.52
N TYR A 207 -13.23 5.07 -19.71
CA TYR A 207 -12.28 4.19 -19.03
C TYR A 207 -11.76 4.87 -17.78
N GLN A 208 -11.24 4.06 -16.85
CA GLN A 208 -10.69 4.55 -15.58
C GLN A 208 -9.47 5.46 -15.82
N PRO A 209 -9.50 6.72 -15.35
CA PRO A 209 -8.37 7.62 -15.40
C PRO A 209 -7.19 7.11 -14.59
N SER A 210 -6.00 7.59 -14.95
CA SER A 210 -4.78 7.32 -14.20
C SER A 210 -4.06 8.62 -13.85
N ARG A 211 -3.37 8.60 -12.72
CA ARG A 211 -2.62 9.73 -12.18
C ARG A 211 -1.51 10.17 -13.11
N GLN A 212 -0.74 9.23 -13.69
CA GLN A 212 0.25 9.59 -14.71
C GLN A 212 -0.36 10.32 -15.91
N GLN A 213 -1.53 9.89 -16.39
CA GLN A 213 -2.18 10.54 -17.52
C GLN A 213 -2.76 11.91 -17.14
N LEU A 214 -3.31 12.07 -15.93
CA LEU A 214 -3.81 13.36 -15.43
C LEU A 214 -2.67 14.37 -15.24
N LEU A 215 -1.52 13.93 -14.69
CA LEU A 215 -0.31 14.76 -14.58
C LEU A 215 0.22 15.16 -15.97
N LYS A 216 0.22 14.24 -16.94
CA LYS A 216 0.60 14.57 -18.32
C LYS A 216 -0.32 15.61 -18.95
N ILE A 217 -1.62 15.57 -18.63
CA ILE A 217 -2.55 16.62 -19.04
C ILE A 217 -2.15 17.93 -18.35
N LYS A 218 -2.01 17.93 -17.02
CA LYS A 218 -1.57 19.10 -16.23
C LYS A 218 -0.33 19.77 -16.83
N ASP A 219 0.74 19.02 -17.07
CA ASP A 219 2.01 19.54 -17.59
C ASP A 219 1.84 20.20 -18.96
N ARG A 220 0.88 19.70 -19.75
CA ARG A 220 0.59 20.25 -21.08
C ARG A 220 -0.27 21.49 -21.04
N ILE A 221 -1.07 21.76 -20.01
CA ILE A 221 -2.01 22.91 -20.00
C ILE A 221 -1.96 23.79 -18.76
N SER A 222 -1.05 23.55 -17.82
CA SER A 222 -0.96 24.26 -16.54
C SER A 222 -1.03 25.78 -16.67
N VAL A 223 -0.32 26.36 -17.65
CA VAL A 223 -0.31 27.81 -17.94
C VAL A 223 -1.64 28.38 -18.44
N LEU A 224 -2.57 27.53 -18.88
CA LEU A 224 -3.89 27.92 -19.38
C LEU A 224 -5.01 27.69 -18.34
N LEU A 225 -4.69 27.03 -17.21
CA LEU A 225 -5.67 26.72 -16.18
C LEU A 225 -5.68 27.79 -15.10
N ASN A 226 -6.85 28.04 -14.53
CA ASN A 226 -6.95 28.84 -13.31
C ASN A 226 -6.35 28.08 -12.11
N LYS A 227 -6.06 28.83 -11.03
CA LYS A 227 -5.43 28.27 -9.83
C LYS A 227 -6.27 27.19 -9.15
N GLU A 228 -7.59 27.34 -9.17
CA GLU A 228 -8.52 26.40 -8.54
C GLU A 228 -8.48 25.02 -9.22
N LEU A 229 -8.60 24.99 -10.55
CA LEU A 229 -8.58 23.76 -11.33
C LEU A 229 -7.22 23.07 -11.26
N LEU A 230 -6.14 23.87 -11.23
CA LEU A 230 -4.79 23.35 -11.02
C LEU A 230 -4.68 22.66 -9.65
N HIS A 231 -5.21 23.29 -8.60
CA HIS A 231 -5.23 22.72 -7.25
C HIS A 231 -6.07 21.43 -7.18
N GLN A 232 -7.25 21.38 -7.83
CA GLN A 232 -8.07 20.17 -7.88
C GLN A 232 -7.34 19.02 -8.60
N ILE A 233 -6.63 19.31 -9.68
CA ILE A 233 -5.82 18.32 -10.40
C ILE A 233 -4.68 17.82 -9.51
N GLU A 234 -4.00 18.71 -8.79
CA GLU A 234 -2.93 18.36 -7.85
C GLU A 234 -3.43 17.49 -6.71
N LEU A 235 -4.56 17.85 -6.10
CA LEU A 235 -5.18 17.10 -5.02
C LEU A 235 -5.58 15.70 -5.46
N LEU A 236 -6.20 15.55 -6.64
CA LEU A 236 -6.53 14.22 -7.17
C LEU A 236 -5.29 13.43 -7.56
N ALA A 237 -4.26 14.09 -8.08
CA ALA A 237 -3.02 13.46 -8.48
C ALA A 237 -2.06 13.17 -7.32
N SER A 238 -2.38 13.61 -6.09
CA SER A 238 -1.65 13.22 -4.88
C SER A 238 -1.65 11.70 -4.72
N ARG A 239 -0.67 11.17 -4.00
CA ARG A 239 -0.54 9.73 -3.69
C ARG A 239 -1.07 9.35 -2.31
N ASP A 240 -1.79 10.27 -1.67
CA ASP A 240 -2.27 10.14 -0.29
C ASP A 240 -3.44 9.15 -0.17
N TYR A 241 -3.98 8.70 -1.30
CA TYR A 241 -5.05 7.71 -1.35
C TYR A 241 -4.88 6.74 -2.53
N PHE A 242 -5.47 5.56 -2.35
CA PHE A 242 -5.61 4.54 -3.38
C PHE A 242 -7.07 4.11 -3.49
N LEU A 243 -7.46 3.68 -4.69
CA LEU A 243 -8.79 3.14 -4.92
C LEU A 243 -8.77 1.64 -4.72
N ASP A 244 -9.69 1.15 -3.89
CA ASP A 244 -10.01 -0.26 -3.80
C ASP A 244 -11.46 -0.52 -4.22
N LYS A 245 -11.73 -1.75 -4.66
CA LYS A 245 -13.04 -2.16 -5.15
C LYS A 245 -13.76 -2.95 -4.07
N ILE A 246 -14.99 -2.55 -3.75
CA ILE A 246 -15.89 -3.35 -2.91
C ILE A 246 -16.16 -4.69 -3.61
N VAL A 247 -15.78 -5.78 -2.96
CA VAL A 247 -15.98 -7.16 -3.47
C VAL A 247 -17.30 -7.75 -2.99
N LYS A 248 -17.69 -7.46 -1.74
CA LYS A 248 -18.88 -8.00 -1.08
C LYS A 248 -19.39 -7.02 -0.04
N ILE A 249 -20.71 -6.94 0.10
CA ILE A 249 -21.41 -6.24 1.18
C ILE A 249 -22.31 -7.28 1.86
N LYS A 250 -22.27 -7.36 3.20
CA LYS A 250 -23.10 -8.28 3.99
C LYS A 250 -23.72 -7.50 5.15
N ALA A 251 -25.03 -7.63 5.32
CA ALA A 251 -25.73 -7.10 6.49
C ALA A 251 -25.77 -8.17 7.59
N GLU A 252 -25.44 -7.79 8.82
CA GLU A 252 -25.47 -8.66 9.99
C GLU A 252 -26.19 -7.93 11.14
N LYS A 253 -26.96 -8.68 11.94
CA LYS A 253 -27.51 -8.13 13.19
C LYS A 253 -26.40 -8.14 14.22
N TYR A 254 -26.07 -6.97 14.75
CA TYR A 254 -25.06 -6.80 15.78
C TYR A 254 -25.69 -6.23 17.04
N SER A 255 -25.27 -6.74 18.20
CA SER A 255 -25.64 -6.23 19.52
C SER A 255 -24.36 -6.08 20.33
N GLY A 256 -23.98 -4.84 20.62
CA GLY A 256 -22.72 -4.50 21.26
C GLY A 256 -22.37 -3.02 21.05
N TYR A 257 -21.18 -2.63 21.49
CA TYR A 257 -20.69 -1.26 21.33
C TYR A 257 -20.18 -1.00 19.91
N VAL A 258 -20.49 0.18 19.39
CA VAL A 258 -19.93 0.74 18.16
C VAL A 258 -19.19 2.03 18.51
N TYR A 259 -18.10 2.28 17.81
CA TYR A 259 -17.19 3.37 18.12
C TYR A 259 -17.05 4.29 16.90
N ASP A 260 -16.88 5.58 17.17
CA ASP A 260 -16.55 6.61 16.19
C ASP A 260 -15.51 7.55 16.81
N LEU A 261 -14.76 8.26 15.97
CA LEU A 261 -13.76 9.23 16.41
C LEU A 261 -14.14 10.62 15.95
N TYR A 262 -14.10 11.62 16.83
CA TYR A 262 -14.15 13.02 16.41
C TYR A 262 -12.75 13.50 16.00
N VAL A 263 -12.54 13.74 14.71
CA VAL A 263 -11.27 14.25 14.17
C VAL A 263 -11.49 15.69 13.67
N PRO A 264 -10.97 16.70 14.39
CA PRO A 264 -11.13 18.09 13.99
C PRO A 264 -10.60 18.35 12.58
N LYS A 265 -11.18 19.34 11.88
CA LYS A 265 -10.79 19.85 10.55
C LYS A 265 -11.08 18.91 9.38
N TYR A 266 -10.68 17.65 9.46
CA TYR A 266 -10.79 16.71 8.34
C TYR A 266 -12.02 15.83 8.41
N HIS A 267 -12.56 15.59 9.61
CA HIS A 267 -13.78 14.79 9.79
C HIS A 267 -13.69 13.39 9.17
N ASN A 268 -12.48 12.84 9.09
CA ASN A 268 -12.21 11.48 8.66
C ASN A 268 -10.94 10.92 9.31
N PHE A 269 -10.83 9.60 9.35
CA PHE A 269 -9.67 8.88 9.87
C PHE A 269 -9.45 7.56 9.11
N VAL A 270 -8.33 6.89 9.38
CA VAL A 270 -8.04 5.58 8.79
C VAL A 270 -8.42 4.49 9.79
N CYS A 271 -9.27 3.56 9.36
CA CYS A 271 -9.66 2.36 10.09
C CYS A 271 -9.41 1.15 9.19
N ASP A 272 -8.64 0.17 9.67
CA ASP A 272 -8.23 -1.03 8.91
C ASP A 272 -7.71 -0.72 7.49
N GLY A 273 -6.98 0.39 7.36
CA GLY A 273 -6.42 0.82 6.08
C GLY A 273 -7.41 1.45 5.10
N ILE A 274 -8.62 1.79 5.55
CA ILE A 274 -9.66 2.48 4.77
C ILE A 274 -9.92 3.85 5.39
N ILE A 275 -10.12 4.87 4.55
CA ILE A 275 -10.53 6.20 5.02
C ILE A 275 -12.03 6.16 5.32
N VAL A 276 -12.39 6.39 6.58
CA VAL A 276 -13.76 6.45 7.08
C VAL A 276 -14.11 7.87 7.50
N HIS A 277 -15.34 8.29 7.20
CA HIS A 277 -15.86 9.58 7.60
C HIS A 277 -16.43 9.50 9.02
N ASN A 278 -16.27 10.57 9.80
CA ASN A 278 -16.93 10.74 11.08
C ASN A 278 -18.45 10.58 10.94
N CYS A 279 -19.11 9.86 11.82
CA CYS A 279 -20.55 9.67 11.74
C CYS A 279 -21.32 10.99 11.93
N ILE A 280 -20.76 11.94 12.68
CA ILE A 280 -21.40 13.23 12.99
C ILE A 280 -21.75 14.03 11.73
N ASP A 281 -20.85 14.19 10.75
CA ASP A 281 -21.19 15.02 9.58
C ASP A 281 -22.02 14.28 8.52
N GLU A 282 -22.35 13.01 8.76
CA GLU A 282 -23.19 12.18 7.90
C GLU A 282 -24.62 12.03 8.44
N PHE A 283 -24.95 12.64 9.60
CA PHE A 283 -26.27 12.56 10.23
C PHE A 283 -27.43 12.97 9.30
N ASP A 284 -27.20 13.94 8.41
CA ASP A 284 -28.22 14.41 7.46
C ASP A 284 -28.53 13.43 6.33
N LYS A 285 -27.67 12.41 6.14
CA LYS A 285 -27.85 11.34 5.15
C LYS A 285 -28.42 10.06 5.76
N MET A 286 -28.62 10.02 7.07
CA MET A 286 -29.22 8.89 7.79
C MET A 286 -30.74 8.97 7.80
N ASN A 287 -31.40 7.83 7.96
CA ASN A 287 -32.84 7.84 8.19
C ASN A 287 -33.14 8.55 9.52
N PRO A 288 -34.27 9.28 9.63
CA PRO A 288 -34.58 10.06 10.84
C PRO A 288 -34.61 9.25 12.13
N GLN A 289 -35.05 7.98 12.08
CA GLN A 289 -35.08 7.07 13.23
C GLN A 289 -33.67 6.67 13.69
N ASP A 290 -32.78 6.33 12.76
CA ASP A 290 -31.40 5.97 13.05
C ASP A 290 -30.63 7.18 13.61
N ARG A 291 -30.88 8.38 13.06
CA ARG A 291 -30.30 9.63 13.55
C ARG A 291 -30.64 9.89 15.02
N VAL A 292 -31.91 9.73 15.42
CA VAL A 292 -32.34 9.96 16.82
C VAL A 292 -31.67 8.96 17.75
N ALA A 293 -31.66 7.67 17.40
CA ALA A 293 -31.04 6.63 18.21
C ALA A 293 -29.52 6.86 18.41
N ILE A 294 -28.82 7.27 17.36
CA ILE A 294 -27.38 7.58 17.45
C ILE A 294 -27.15 8.86 18.27
N HIS A 295 -27.96 9.91 18.08
CA HIS A 295 -27.85 11.14 18.87
C HIS A 295 -27.99 10.88 20.38
N GLU A 296 -29.01 10.09 20.76
CA GLU A 296 -29.24 9.70 22.17
C GLU A 296 -28.07 8.87 22.72
N ALA A 297 -27.52 7.94 21.94
CA ALA A 297 -26.39 7.12 22.36
C ALA A 297 -25.10 7.95 22.54
N MET A 298 -24.84 8.92 21.65
CA MET A 298 -23.65 9.77 21.71
C MET A 298 -23.67 10.75 22.89
N GLU A 299 -24.84 11.26 23.26
CA GLU A 299 -25.00 12.10 24.47
C GLU A 299 -24.74 11.32 25.76
N GLN A 300 -24.96 10.00 25.77
CA GLN A 300 -24.77 9.16 26.95
C GLN A 300 -23.35 8.61 27.14
N GLN A 301 -22.54 8.49 26.08
CA GLN A 301 -21.30 7.69 26.12
C GLN A 301 -20.06 8.42 25.58
N SER A 302 -19.85 9.69 25.95
CA SER A 302 -18.78 10.50 25.36
C SER A 302 -17.33 10.12 25.71
N TYR A 303 -17.06 9.17 26.63
CA TYR A 303 -15.68 8.81 26.99
C TYR A 303 -15.51 7.34 27.38
N HIS A 304 -14.71 6.58 26.61
CA HIS A 304 -14.12 5.33 27.10
C HIS A 304 -12.62 5.57 27.38
N PRO A 305 -12.14 5.38 28.63
CA PRO A 305 -10.77 5.76 29.03
C PRO A 305 -9.66 4.83 28.51
N PHE A 306 -10.01 3.70 27.87
CA PHE A 306 -9.06 2.73 27.35
C PHE A 306 -9.32 2.47 25.86
N PHE A 307 -8.68 3.25 24.99
CA PHE A 307 -8.63 3.00 23.55
C PHE A 307 -7.24 3.37 23.02
N GLU A 308 -6.62 2.50 22.23
CA GLU A 308 -5.29 2.73 21.67
C GLU A 308 -5.41 3.43 20.32
N ILE A 309 -4.85 4.64 20.21
CA ILE A 309 -4.76 5.40 18.96
C ILE A 309 -3.29 5.44 18.54
N THR A 310 -3.01 5.00 17.32
CA THR A 310 -1.69 5.10 16.68
C THR A 310 -1.73 6.28 15.72
N LEU A 311 -0.73 7.16 15.79
CA LEU A 311 -0.64 8.33 14.90
C LEU A 311 0.07 7.93 13.60
N ALA A 312 0.10 8.83 12.62
CA ALA A 312 0.67 8.53 11.30
C ALA A 312 2.18 8.20 11.33
N ASP A 313 2.88 8.62 12.38
CA ASP A 313 4.30 8.37 12.66
C ASP A 313 4.57 7.09 13.47
N GLY A 314 3.52 6.44 13.99
CA GLY A 314 3.60 5.26 14.85
C GLY A 314 3.31 5.58 16.30
#